data_AF-A0A520X8E5-F1
#
_entry.id   AF-A0A520X8E5-F1
#
_cell.length_a   1.000
_cell.length_b   1.000
_cell.length_c   1.000
_cell.angle_alpha   90.00
_cell.angle_beta   90.00
_cell.angle_gamma   90.00
#
_symmetry.space_group_name_H-M   'P 1'
#
loop_
_entity.id
_entity.type
_entity.pdbx_description
1 polymer ?
#
loop_
_entity_poly.entity_id
_entity_poly.type
_entity_poly.pdbx_seq_one_letter_code
_entity_poly.pdbx_strand_id
1 'polypeptide(L)'
;MDCDATRYSDTLAERTPAAGDQLVDCHDFIARYGGIYEHSPWVAEQVAAIAAGLEDSERLAELMADCVDNAARERQLALIRAHPDLAGKLQVAGELTAESTEEQASAGLDQCSRVEFERFQALNDAYKEKFGFPFVMAVRQSNRAEILEAFGARLKNDYDEEFETALAEIHKIARLRLDALEVNT
;
A
#
# COMPACT_ATOMS: atom_id res chain seq x y z
N MET A 1 -46.36 -59.93 -10.50
CA MET A 1 -46.94 -59.06 -11.53
C MET A 1 -46.24 -57.72 -11.40
N ASP A 2 -44.93 -57.69 -11.68
CA ASP A 2 -44.29 -57.70 -13.02
C ASP A 2 -44.08 -56.25 -13.45
N CYS A 3 -42.82 -55.81 -13.50
CA CYS A 3 -42.05 -55.57 -14.74
C CYS A 3 -42.57 -54.32 -15.49
N ASP A 4 -41.77 -53.35 -15.92
CA ASP A 4 -40.45 -53.49 -16.51
C ASP A 4 -39.76 -52.12 -16.62
N ALA A 5 -38.43 -52.17 -16.66
CA ALA A 5 -37.54 -51.13 -17.17
C ALA A 5 -37.91 -50.78 -18.63
N THR A 6 -37.59 -49.64 -19.25
CA THR A 6 -36.24 -49.19 -19.65
C THR A 6 -36.41 -47.99 -20.59
N ARG A 7 -35.50 -47.02 -20.52
CA ARG A 7 -34.97 -46.08 -21.57
C ARG A 7 -34.41 -44.88 -20.81
N TYR A 8 -33.19 -44.90 -20.27
CA TYR A 8 -31.87 -44.86 -20.93
C TYR A 8 -31.73 -43.84 -22.07
N SER A 9 -30.68 -43.02 -21.88
CA SER A 9 -30.05 -42.01 -22.73
C SER A 9 -30.84 -40.73 -23.05
N ASP A 10 -30.50 -39.64 -22.34
CA ASP A 10 -29.62 -38.66 -22.98
C ASP A 10 -28.76 -37.91 -21.93
N THR A 11 -27.47 -38.13 -22.07
CA THR A 11 -26.29 -37.54 -21.44
C THR A 11 -26.43 -36.04 -21.14
N LEU A 12 -26.61 -35.69 -19.86
CA LEU A 12 -25.98 -34.49 -19.30
C LEU A 12 -24.59 -34.92 -18.86
N ALA A 13 -23.67 -34.90 -19.84
CA ALA A 13 -22.26 -35.00 -19.56
C ALA A 13 -21.89 -33.94 -18.52
N GLU A 14 -21.33 -34.42 -17.42
CA GLU A 14 -20.50 -33.67 -16.51
C GLU A 14 -19.59 -32.77 -17.36
N ARG A 15 -19.85 -31.46 -17.34
CA ARG A 15 -18.88 -30.50 -17.84
C ARG A 15 -17.75 -30.47 -16.82
N THR A 16 -16.78 -31.36 -17.01
CA THR A 16 -15.44 -31.21 -16.44
C THR A 16 -14.96 -29.81 -16.78
N PRO A 17 -14.56 -28.97 -15.80
CA PRO A 17 -13.95 -27.70 -16.12
C PRO A 17 -12.68 -27.96 -16.95
N ALA A 18 -12.57 -27.27 -18.08
CA ALA A 18 -11.41 -27.37 -18.94
C ALA A 18 -10.17 -26.94 -18.15
N ALA A 19 -9.12 -27.77 -18.22
CA ALA A 19 -7.80 -27.41 -17.73
C ALA A 19 -7.32 -26.16 -18.49
N GLY A 20 -7.14 -25.05 -17.78
CA GLY A 20 -6.67 -23.78 -18.34
C GLY A 20 -7.35 -22.52 -17.81
N ASP A 21 -8.27 -22.62 -16.85
CA ASP A 21 -8.79 -21.43 -16.15
C ASP A 21 -7.80 -21.09 -15.03
N GLN A 22 -6.84 -20.23 -15.36
CA GLN A 22 -5.82 -19.75 -14.45
C GLN A 22 -6.52 -18.83 -13.44
N LEU A 23 -7.17 -19.43 -12.44
CA LEU A 23 -7.36 -18.81 -11.14
C LEU A 23 -5.94 -18.48 -10.65
N VAL A 24 -5.42 -17.32 -11.05
CA VAL A 24 -4.34 -16.69 -10.31
C VAL A 24 -4.86 -16.64 -8.89
N ASP A 25 -4.25 -17.47 -8.04
CA ASP A 25 -4.76 -17.70 -6.70
C ASP A 25 -4.81 -16.34 -6.01
N CYS A 26 -6.02 -15.89 -5.66
CA CYS A 26 -6.18 -14.61 -4.95
C CYS A 26 -5.30 -14.59 -3.70
N HIS A 27 -5.02 -15.75 -3.10
CA HIS A 27 -4.06 -15.91 -2.02
C HIS A 27 -2.63 -15.53 -2.44
N ASP A 28 -2.12 -16.01 -3.57
CA ASP A 28 -0.78 -15.69 -4.07
C ASP A 28 -0.67 -14.20 -4.46
N PHE A 29 -1.73 -13.64 -5.05
CA PHE A 29 -1.80 -12.21 -5.34
C PHE A 29 -1.71 -11.37 -4.07
N ILE A 30 -2.51 -11.69 -3.04
CA ILE A 30 -2.50 -10.97 -1.76
C ILE A 30 -1.16 -11.18 -1.04
N ALA A 31 -0.59 -12.39 -1.08
CA ALA A 31 0.71 -12.66 -0.49
C ALA A 31 1.83 -11.83 -1.14
N ARG A 32 1.77 -11.61 -2.46
CA ARG A 32 2.73 -10.81 -3.20
C ARG A 32 2.53 -9.30 -3.04
N TYR A 33 1.29 -8.82 -3.08
CA TYR A 33 0.99 -7.39 -3.17
C TYR A 33 0.34 -6.78 -1.92
N GLY A 34 0.06 -7.58 -0.88
CA GLY A 34 -0.57 -7.13 0.36
C GLY A 34 0.27 -6.15 1.17
N GLY A 35 1.59 -6.10 0.95
CA GLY A 35 2.51 -5.14 1.59
C GLY A 35 2.69 -3.81 0.84
N ILE A 36 2.08 -3.66 -0.34
CA ILE A 36 2.25 -2.44 -1.16
C ILE A 36 1.75 -1.18 -0.45
N TYR A 37 0.63 -1.29 0.27
CA TYR A 37 0.15 -0.24 1.16
C TYR A 37 0.47 -0.62 2.61
N GLU A 38 1.12 0.28 3.35
CA GLU A 38 1.61 0.02 4.70
C GLU A 38 0.51 -0.51 5.63
N HIS A 39 0.75 -1.70 6.19
CA HIS A 39 -0.18 -2.43 7.06
C HIS A 39 -1.64 -2.48 6.55
N SER A 40 -1.83 -2.46 5.22
CA SER A 40 -3.13 -2.31 4.57
C SER A 40 -3.35 -3.34 3.46
N PRO A 41 -3.32 -4.66 3.78
CA PRO A 41 -3.48 -5.73 2.80
C PRO A 41 -4.84 -5.69 2.08
N TRP A 42 -5.81 -5.01 2.69
CA TRP A 42 -7.14 -4.84 2.14
C TRP A 42 -7.18 -4.21 0.75
N VAL A 43 -6.18 -3.39 0.39
CA VAL A 43 -6.13 -2.81 -0.96
C VAL A 43 -5.93 -3.92 -1.98
N ALA A 44 -4.96 -4.81 -1.74
CA ALA A 44 -4.71 -5.98 -2.58
C ALA A 44 -5.90 -6.96 -2.56
N GLU A 45 -6.50 -7.20 -1.39
CA GLU A 45 -7.69 -8.06 -1.26
C GLU A 45 -8.86 -7.59 -2.13
N GLN A 46 -9.10 -6.28 -2.20
CA GLN A 46 -10.23 -5.73 -2.98
C GLN A 46 -9.97 -5.74 -4.48
N VAL A 47 -8.73 -5.55 -4.93
CA VAL A 47 -8.42 -5.53 -6.37
C VAL A 47 -8.09 -6.91 -6.93
N ALA A 48 -7.83 -7.92 -6.08
CA ALA A 48 -7.38 -9.24 -6.49
C ALA A 48 -8.22 -9.86 -7.62
N ALA A 49 -9.56 -9.84 -7.50
CA ALA A 49 -10.43 -10.45 -8.50
C ALA A 49 -10.33 -9.83 -9.92
N ILE A 50 -9.88 -8.57 -10.02
CA ILE A 50 -9.74 -7.83 -11.28
C ILE A 50 -8.28 -7.83 -11.75
N ALA A 51 -7.34 -7.76 -10.81
CA ALA A 51 -5.92 -7.61 -11.07
C ALA A 51 -5.18 -8.95 -11.23
N ALA A 52 -5.75 -10.05 -10.74
CA ALA A 52 -5.17 -11.38 -10.83
C ALA A 52 -5.15 -11.86 -12.30
N GLY A 53 -4.05 -11.53 -13.00
CA GLY A 53 -3.87 -11.76 -14.44
C GLY A 53 -3.38 -10.53 -15.21
N LEU A 54 -3.23 -9.37 -14.57
CA LEU A 54 -2.54 -8.23 -15.15
C LEU A 54 -1.03 -8.44 -15.11
N GLU A 55 -0.37 -8.22 -16.25
CA GLU A 55 1.10 -8.24 -16.40
C GLU A 55 1.68 -6.81 -16.37
N ASP A 56 0.86 -5.80 -16.12
CA ASP A 56 1.22 -4.38 -16.21
C ASP A 56 1.16 -3.72 -14.81
N SER A 57 2.34 -3.36 -14.26
CA SER A 57 2.46 -2.68 -12.96
C SER A 57 1.86 -1.29 -12.96
N GLU A 58 1.88 -0.57 -14.08
CA GLU A 58 1.27 0.76 -14.16
C GLU A 58 -0.24 0.61 -13.99
N ARG A 59 -0.84 -0.35 -14.70
CA ARG A 59 -2.27 -0.62 -14.56
C ARG A 59 -2.64 -1.14 -13.17
N LEU A 60 -1.77 -1.94 -12.56
CA LEU A 60 -1.96 -2.40 -11.19
C LEU A 60 -1.92 -1.23 -10.19
N ALA A 61 -0.97 -0.32 -10.34
CA ALA A 61 -0.85 0.86 -9.49
C ALA A 61 -2.09 1.75 -9.59
N GLU A 62 -2.59 1.99 -10.81
CA GLU A 62 -3.84 2.73 -11.05
C GLU A 62 -5.03 2.07 -10.34
N LEU A 63 -5.23 0.76 -10.50
CA LEU A 63 -6.33 0.04 -9.87
C LEU A 63 -6.28 0.10 -8.34
N MET A 64 -5.07 0.00 -7.77
CA MET A 64 -4.90 0.10 -6.34
C MET A 64 -5.13 1.53 -5.82
N ALA A 65 -4.69 2.56 -6.56
CA ALA A 65 -4.97 3.95 -6.21
C ALA A 65 -6.47 4.24 -6.27
N ASP A 66 -7.15 3.85 -7.36
CA ASP A 66 -8.60 3.98 -7.51
C ASP A 66 -9.36 3.29 -6.36
N CYS A 67 -8.90 2.12 -5.92
CA CYS A 67 -9.47 1.38 -4.79
C CYS A 67 -9.42 2.19 -3.48
N VAL A 68 -8.33 2.93 -3.25
CA VAL A 68 -8.15 3.78 -2.07
C VAL A 68 -8.96 5.07 -2.20
N ASP A 69 -8.92 5.73 -3.34
CA ASP A 69 -9.60 7.00 -3.60
C ASP A 69 -11.13 6.88 -3.49
N ASN A 70 -11.67 5.69 -3.85
CA ASN A 70 -13.09 5.39 -3.73
C ASN A 70 -13.48 4.74 -2.38
N ALA A 71 -12.51 4.52 -1.48
CA ALA A 71 -12.82 4.00 -0.15
C ALA A 71 -13.48 5.08 0.73
N ALA A 72 -14.18 4.63 1.78
CA ALA A 72 -14.70 5.55 2.80
C ALA A 72 -13.55 6.37 3.42
N ARG A 73 -13.80 7.66 3.71
CA ARG A 73 -12.81 8.60 4.26
C ARG A 73 -12.16 8.06 5.54
N GLU A 74 -12.89 7.31 6.37
CA GLU A 74 -12.36 6.68 7.58
C GLU A 74 -11.31 5.61 7.27
N ARG A 75 -11.48 4.88 6.16
CA ARG A 75 -10.54 3.85 5.71
C ARG A 75 -9.28 4.47 5.11
N GLN A 76 -9.43 5.55 4.35
CA GLN A 76 -8.31 6.37 3.88
C GLN A 76 -7.51 6.93 5.07
N LEU A 77 -8.20 7.50 6.07
CA LEU A 77 -7.54 7.99 7.28
C LEU A 77 -6.83 6.87 8.07
N ALA A 78 -7.43 5.68 8.14
CA ALA A 78 -6.79 4.53 8.77
C ALA A 78 -5.51 4.11 8.03
N LEU A 79 -5.52 4.13 6.68
CA LEU A 79 -4.35 3.90 5.85
C LEU A 79 -3.26 4.97 6.10
N ILE A 80 -3.60 6.25 6.12
CA ILE A 80 -2.63 7.31 6.43
C ILE A 80 -2.01 7.07 7.81
N ARG A 81 -2.83 6.74 8.82
CA ARG A 81 -2.36 6.47 10.19
C ARG A 81 -1.55 5.19 10.35
N ALA A 82 -1.64 4.27 9.40
CA ALA A 82 -0.83 3.05 9.40
C ALA A 82 0.65 3.32 9.09
N HIS A 83 0.96 4.48 8.48
CA HIS A 83 2.33 4.83 8.14
C HIS A 83 3.14 5.24 9.38
N PRO A 84 4.37 4.73 9.54
CA PRO A 84 5.24 5.13 10.64
C PRO A 84 5.77 6.56 10.45
N ASP A 85 6.06 7.23 11.56
CA ASP A 85 6.73 8.53 11.52
C ASP A 85 8.13 8.43 10.85
N LEU A 86 8.46 9.41 10.01
CA LEU A 86 9.82 9.57 9.47
C LEU A 86 10.78 9.95 10.59
N ALA A 87 11.95 9.30 10.64
CA ALA A 87 12.90 9.46 11.75
C ALA A 87 12.23 9.26 13.13
N GLY A 88 11.27 8.35 13.20
CA GLY A 88 10.49 8.08 14.40
C GLY A 88 11.15 7.09 15.37
N LYS A 89 10.51 6.89 16.53
CA LYS A 89 10.97 5.95 17.56
C LYS A 89 11.03 4.50 17.08
N LEU A 90 10.15 4.11 16.14
CA LEU A 90 10.17 2.77 15.53
C LEU A 90 11.45 2.52 14.73
N GLN A 91 11.99 3.55 14.06
CA GLN A 91 13.28 3.43 13.38
C GLN A 91 14.40 3.15 14.37
N VAL A 92 14.42 3.88 15.49
CA VAL A 92 15.42 3.70 16.57
C VAL A 92 15.30 2.32 17.23
N ALA A 93 14.07 1.81 17.36
CA ALA A 93 13.80 0.49 17.92
C ALA A 93 14.05 -0.66 16.93
N GLY A 94 14.23 -0.37 15.63
CA GLY A 94 14.33 -1.40 14.59
C GLY A 94 13.02 -2.14 14.34
N GLU A 95 11.88 -1.47 14.58
CA GLU A 95 10.52 -2.05 14.52
C GLU A 95 9.75 -1.62 13.25
N LEU A 96 10.42 -0.99 12.29
CA LEU A 96 9.83 -0.67 10.99
C LEU A 96 9.63 -1.94 10.14
N THR A 97 8.68 -1.88 9.20
CA THR A 97 8.62 -2.85 8.10
C THR A 97 9.90 -2.83 7.28
N ALA A 98 10.16 -3.90 6.53
CA ALA A 98 11.36 -3.97 5.68
C ALA A 98 11.34 -2.84 4.65
N GLU A 99 10.19 -2.61 4.03
CA GLU A 99 9.94 -1.55 3.05
C GLU A 99 10.18 -0.17 3.67
N SER A 100 9.58 0.12 4.83
CA SER A 100 9.79 1.41 5.53
C SER A 100 11.26 1.61 5.95
N THR A 101 11.95 0.54 6.33
CA THR A 101 13.38 0.60 6.68
C THR A 101 14.23 1.00 5.48
N GLU A 102 14.03 0.34 4.34
CA GLU A 102 14.75 0.63 3.09
C GLU A 102 14.45 2.05 2.58
N GLU A 103 13.17 2.44 2.61
CA GLU A 103 12.72 3.78 2.22
C GLU A 103 13.41 4.85 3.05
N GLN A 104 13.35 4.76 4.39
CA GLN A 104 13.95 5.76 5.27
C GLN A 104 15.48 5.78 5.20
N ALA A 105 16.13 4.62 5.07
CA ALA A 105 17.58 4.53 4.88
C ALA A 105 18.02 5.18 3.55
N SER A 106 17.23 5.06 2.48
CA SER A 106 17.55 5.67 1.18
C SER A 106 17.61 7.21 1.22
N ALA A 107 16.88 7.83 2.16
CA ALA A 107 16.90 9.27 2.41
C ALA A 107 17.92 9.70 3.49
N GLY A 108 18.67 8.74 4.03
CA GLY A 108 19.64 8.94 5.11
C GLY A 108 19.01 9.24 6.47
N LEU A 109 17.74 8.90 6.71
CA LEU A 109 17.08 9.17 8.00
C LEU A 109 17.67 8.33 9.14
N ASP A 110 18.27 7.18 8.82
CA ASP A 110 19.04 6.31 9.71
C ASP A 110 20.34 6.96 10.22
N GLN A 111 20.80 8.02 9.56
CA GLN A 111 22.04 8.73 9.85
C GLN A 111 21.80 10.15 10.36
N CYS A 112 20.60 10.45 10.86
CA CYS A 112 20.31 11.73 11.49
C CYS A 112 21.28 12.01 12.64
N SER A 113 21.85 13.22 12.67
CA SER A 113 22.44 13.74 13.90
C SER A 113 21.38 13.86 14.99
N ARG A 114 21.80 13.92 16.25
CA ARG A 114 20.87 14.11 17.38
C ARG A 114 19.99 15.36 17.19
N VAL A 115 20.54 16.44 16.65
CA VAL A 115 19.82 17.71 16.43
C VAL A 115 18.79 17.56 15.31
N GLU A 116 19.12 16.87 14.22
CA GLU A 116 18.17 16.57 13.14
C GLU A 116 17.04 15.66 13.66
N PHE A 117 17.36 14.63 14.43
CA PHE A 117 16.38 13.73 15.02
C PHE A 117 15.41 14.47 15.95
N GLU A 118 15.91 15.31 16.86
CA GLU A 118 15.07 16.14 17.73
C GLU A 118 14.16 17.08 16.92
N ARG A 119 14.66 17.61 15.78
CA ARG A 119 13.86 18.44 14.87
C ARG A 119 12.76 17.64 14.16
N PHE A 120 13.06 16.43 13.67
CA PHE A 120 12.05 15.55 13.08
C PHE A 120 10.96 15.20 14.10
N GLN A 121 11.34 14.86 15.32
CA GLN A 121 10.38 14.57 16.39
C GLN A 121 9.46 15.75 16.69
N ALA A 122 10.02 16.96 16.81
CA ALA A 122 9.20 18.16 17.04
C ALA A 122 8.24 18.45 15.88
N LEU A 123 8.67 18.23 14.64
CA LEU A 123 7.84 18.41 13.45
C LEU A 123 6.75 17.35 13.33
N ASN A 124 7.06 16.08 13.62
CA ASN A 124 6.08 14.99 13.69
C ASN A 124 4.99 15.31 14.72
N ASP A 125 5.39 15.77 15.92
CA ASP A 125 4.43 16.10 16.98
C ASP A 125 3.54 17.29 16.58
N ALA A 126 4.10 18.36 16.04
CA ALA A 126 3.34 19.52 15.57
C ALA A 126 2.38 19.14 14.42
N TYR A 127 2.83 18.28 13.51
CA TYR A 127 2.02 17.82 12.38
C TYR A 127 0.84 16.96 12.86
N LYS A 128 1.08 16.01 13.77
CA LYS A 128 0.02 15.18 14.38
C LYS A 128 -0.94 16.00 15.22
N GLU A 129 -0.46 17.02 15.94
CA GLU A 129 -1.33 17.94 16.68
C GLU A 129 -2.27 18.69 15.75
N LYS A 130 -1.77 19.15 14.58
CA LYS A 130 -2.55 19.92 13.62
C LYS A 130 -3.54 19.05 12.83
N PHE A 131 -3.08 17.92 12.29
CA PHE A 131 -3.83 17.13 11.30
C PHE A 131 -4.38 15.82 11.86
N GLY A 132 -3.91 15.34 13.01
CA GLY A 132 -4.41 14.10 13.63
C GLY A 132 -4.01 12.82 12.90
N PHE A 133 -2.99 12.88 12.03
CA PHE A 133 -2.37 11.77 11.32
C PHE A 133 -0.87 12.05 11.07
N PRO A 134 -0.02 11.04 10.81
CA PRO A 134 1.42 11.21 10.64
C PRO A 134 1.77 11.94 9.33
N PHE A 135 2.95 12.55 9.29
CA PHE A 135 3.48 13.10 8.04
C PHE A 135 3.96 11.96 7.14
N VAL A 136 3.37 11.87 5.95
CA VAL A 136 3.74 10.85 4.95
C VAL A 136 4.30 11.52 3.71
N MET A 137 5.46 11.05 3.25
CA MET A 137 6.13 11.52 2.04
C MET A 137 6.89 10.35 1.41
N ALA A 138 6.85 10.23 0.09
CA ALA A 138 7.72 9.34 -0.66
C ALA A 138 9.17 9.87 -0.55
N VAL A 139 9.96 9.26 0.32
CA VAL A 139 11.32 9.73 0.63
C VAL A 139 12.40 9.12 -0.27
N ARG A 140 12.07 8.10 -1.07
CA ARG A 140 13.03 7.51 -2.01
C ARG A 140 13.45 8.60 -3.01
N GLN A 141 14.76 8.81 -3.16
CA GLN A 141 15.35 9.90 -3.96
C GLN A 141 15.23 11.32 -3.37
N SER A 142 14.69 11.46 -2.15
CA SER A 142 14.79 12.71 -1.38
C SER A 142 15.96 12.68 -0.41
N ASN A 143 16.31 13.84 0.13
CA ASN A 143 17.25 13.97 1.23
C ASN A 143 16.61 14.63 2.47
N ARG A 144 17.30 14.53 3.62
CA ARG A 144 16.79 15.08 4.90
C ARG A 144 16.41 16.56 4.83
N ALA A 145 17.14 17.38 4.07
CA ALA A 145 16.82 18.81 3.95
C ALA A 145 15.51 19.03 3.20
N GLU A 146 15.30 18.33 2.08
CA GLU A 146 14.06 18.38 1.31
C GLU A 146 12.85 17.92 2.14
N ILE A 147 13.01 16.86 2.96
CA ILE A 147 11.94 16.39 3.85
C ILE A 147 11.60 17.46 4.90
N LEU A 148 12.62 18.10 5.51
CA LEU A 148 12.40 19.18 6.48
C LEU A 148 11.75 20.42 5.86
N GLU A 149 12.07 20.74 4.60
CA GLU A 149 11.40 21.79 3.83
C GLU A 149 9.94 21.43 3.54
N ALA A 150 9.68 20.18 3.15
CA ALA A 150 8.34 19.67 2.89
C ALA A 150 7.46 19.75 4.15
N PHE A 151 7.98 19.39 5.33
CA PHE A 151 7.29 19.62 6.61
C PHE A 151 6.90 21.09 6.78
N GLY A 152 7.85 22.01 6.60
CA GLY A 152 7.63 23.44 6.78
C GLY A 152 6.63 24.04 5.79
N ALA A 153 6.57 23.51 4.57
CA ALA A 153 5.57 23.89 3.57
C ALA A 153 4.19 23.34 3.95
N ARG A 154 4.09 22.03 4.18
CA ARG A 154 2.83 21.30 4.39
C ARG A 154 2.16 21.61 5.73
N LEU A 155 2.92 22.01 6.75
CA LEU A 155 2.35 22.55 7.99
C LEU A 155 1.54 23.84 7.77
N LYS A 156 1.59 24.48 6.60
CA LYS A 156 0.77 25.66 6.26
C LYS A 156 -0.55 25.30 5.58
N ASN A 157 -0.70 24.08 5.07
CA ASN A 157 -1.89 23.61 4.38
C ASN A 157 -3.10 23.57 5.33
N ASP A 158 -4.31 23.62 4.77
CA ASP A 158 -5.50 23.24 5.53
C ASP A 158 -5.64 21.71 5.62
N TYR A 159 -6.63 21.24 6.38
CA TYR A 159 -6.79 19.81 6.63
C TYR A 159 -7.11 19.02 5.37
N ASP A 160 -7.98 19.54 4.50
CA ASP A 160 -8.42 18.81 3.31
C ASP A 160 -7.30 18.76 2.27
N GLU A 161 -6.62 19.88 2.02
CA GLU A 161 -5.42 19.91 1.16
C GLU A 161 -4.35 18.94 1.63
N GLU A 162 -4.11 18.89 2.95
CA GLU A 162 -3.09 18.01 3.50
C GLU A 162 -3.47 16.54 3.47
N PHE A 163 -4.76 16.23 3.65
CA PHE A 163 -5.29 14.88 3.55
C PHE A 163 -5.07 14.31 2.14
N GLU A 164 -5.43 15.08 1.11
CA GLU A 164 -5.21 14.72 -0.29
C GLU A 164 -3.71 14.61 -0.62
N THR A 165 -2.89 15.52 -0.07
CA THR A 165 -1.44 15.47 -0.24
C THR A 165 -0.86 14.19 0.37
N ALA A 166 -1.32 13.78 1.56
CA ALA A 166 -0.87 12.56 2.20
C ALA A 166 -1.24 11.31 1.37
N LEU A 167 -2.46 11.23 0.82
CA LEU A 167 -2.84 10.13 -0.07
C LEU A 167 -2.00 10.10 -1.34
N ALA A 168 -1.75 11.24 -1.97
CA ALA A 168 -0.90 11.33 -3.15
C ALA A 168 0.53 10.83 -2.88
N GLU A 169 1.10 11.14 -1.71
CA GLU A 169 2.40 10.61 -1.30
C GLU A 169 2.36 9.10 -1.04
N ILE A 170 1.28 8.57 -0.47
CA ILE A 170 1.08 7.13 -0.27
C ILE A 170 1.02 6.40 -1.62
N HIS A 171 0.35 6.95 -2.63
CA HIS A 171 0.33 6.36 -3.97
C HIS A 171 1.72 6.34 -4.63
N LYS A 172 2.54 7.37 -4.39
CA LYS A 172 3.94 7.38 -4.85
C LYS A 172 4.75 6.28 -4.16
N ILE A 173 4.60 6.11 -2.85
CA ILE A 173 5.24 5.02 -2.08
C ILE A 173 4.81 3.66 -2.64
N ALA A 174 3.50 3.46 -2.84
CA ALA A 174 2.96 2.23 -3.39
C ALA A 174 3.53 1.91 -4.78
N ARG A 175 3.64 2.90 -5.67
CA ARG A 175 4.26 2.74 -6.99
C ARG A 175 5.72 2.32 -6.87
N LEU A 176 6.48 2.98 -6.01
CA LEU A 176 7.90 2.66 -5.77
C LEU A 176 8.09 1.23 -5.19
N ARG A 177 7.16 0.76 -4.36
CA ARG A 177 7.16 -0.62 -3.86
C ARG A 177 6.83 -1.62 -4.96
N LEU A 178 5.85 -1.33 -5.82
CA LEU A 178 5.53 -2.16 -6.99
C LEU A 178 6.73 -2.29 -7.93
N ASP A 179 7.35 -1.16 -8.30
CA ASP A 179 8.53 -1.17 -9.19
C ASP A 179 9.69 -2.01 -8.59
N ALA A 180 9.87 -1.98 -7.26
CA ALA A 180 10.89 -2.77 -6.57
C ALA A 180 10.62 -4.28 -6.61
N LEU A 181 9.34 -4.71 -6.68
CA LEU A 181 9.00 -6.12 -6.85
C LEU A 181 9.27 -6.60 -8.29
N GLU A 182 9.08 -5.75 -9.29
CA GLU A 182 9.33 -6.10 -10.70
C GLU A 182 10.82 -6.23 -11.03
N VAL A 183 11.66 -5.36 -10.47
CA VAL A 183 13.12 -5.44 -10.68
C VAL A 183 13.73 -6.72 -10.05
N ASN A 184 13.06 -7.30 -9.05
CA ASN A 184 13.50 -8.50 -8.33
C ASN A 184 12.90 -9.82 -8.88
N THR A 185 12.14 -9.77 -9.98
CA THR A 185 11.53 -10.95 -10.62
C THR A 185 12.21 -11.27 -11.95
#